data_AF-A0A1B6AVU8-F1
#
_entry.id   AF-A0A1B6AVU8-F1
#
_cell.length_a   1.000
_cell.length_b   1.000
_cell.length_c   1.000
_cell.angle_alpha   90.00
_cell.angle_beta   90.00
_cell.angle_gamma   90.00
#
_symmetry.space_group_name_H-M   'P 1'
#
loop_
_entity.id
_entity.type
_entity.pdbx_description
1 polymer ?
#
loop_
_entity_poly.entity_id
_entity_poly.type
_entity_poly.pdbx_seq_one_letter_code
_entity_poly.pdbx_strand_id
1 'polypeptide(L)' 'MNVQVLADPFGRLLWASTALPGAVHDVRAAREHGIVDALAQAGIPCWGRWETCPQARRR' A
#
# COMPACT_ATOMS: atom_id res chain seq x y z
N MET A 1 12.68 -14.04 -3.54
CA MET A 1 12.05 -13.37 -4.70
C MET A 1 10.75 -12.82 -4.17
N ASN A 2 10.55 -11.50 -4.23
CA ASN A 2 9.39 -10.86 -3.62
C ASN A 2 8.49 -10.29 -4.71
N VAL A 3 7.17 -10.42 -4.52
CA VAL A 3 6.14 -9.87 -5.41
C VAL A 3 5.16 -9.12 -4.52
N GLN A 4 4.86 -7.87 -4.88
CA GLN A 4 3.82 -7.09 -4.22
C GLN A 4 2.51 -7.27 -4.96
N VAL A 5 1.43 -7.35 -4.20
CA VAL A 5 0.08 -7.56 -4.72
C VAL A 5 -0.87 -6.56 -4.07
N LEU A 6 -1.70 -5.93 -4.89
CA LEU A 6 -2.88 -5.19 -4.42
C LEU A 6 -4.12 -6.03 -4.75
N ALA A 7 -4.93 -6.32 -3.74
CA ALA A 7 -6.20 -7.00 -3.89
C ALA A 7 -7.34 -6.18 -3.32
N ASP A 8 -8.54 -6.37 -3.86
CA ASP A 8 -9.75 -5.84 -3.24
C ASP A 8 -10.10 -6.63 -1.96
N PRO A 9 -11.04 -6.14 -1.14
CA PRO A 9 -11.46 -6.84 0.09
C PRO A 9 -12.09 -8.23 -0.14
N PHE A 10 -12.50 -8.54 -1.38
CA PHE A 10 -13.06 -9.84 -1.76
C PHE A 10 -11.98 -10.78 -2.34
N GLY A 11 -10.70 -10.37 -2.31
CA GLY A 11 -9.57 -11.15 -2.79
C GLY A 11 -9.31 -11.07 -4.30
N ARG A 12 -9.92 -10.13 -5.03
CA ARG A 12 -9.65 -9.96 -6.46
C ARG A 12 -8.35 -9.22 -6.66
N LEU A 13 -7.48 -9.75 -7.52
CA LEU A 13 -6.21 -9.11 -7.89
C LEU A 13 -6.47 -7.82 -8.68
N LEU A 14 -6.01 -6.69 -8.15
CA LEU A 14 -6.07 -5.39 -8.81
C LEU A 14 -4.74 -5.04 -9.49
N TRP A 15 -3.62 -5.44 -8.90
CA TRP A 15 -2.28 -5.16 -9.44
C TRP A 15 -1.21 -6.10 -8.85
N ALA A 16 -0.16 -6.37 -9.62
CA ALA A 16 1.04 -7.07 -9.15
C ALA A 16 2.32 -6.41 -9.68
N SER A 17 3.36 -6.37 -8.84
CA SER A 17 4.68 -5.89 -9.26
C SER A 17 5.43 -6.93 -10.10
N THR A 18 6.44 -6.49 -10.85
CA THR A 18 7.49 -7.40 -11.33
C THR A 18 8.24 -8.00 -10.13
N ALA A 19 8.85 -9.17 -10.33
CA ALA A 19 9.58 -9.85 -9.28
C ALA A 19 10.82 -9.05 -8.89
N LEU A 20 10.90 -8.67 -7.61
CA LEU A 20 12.02 -7.91 -7.09
C LEU A 20 13.11 -8.86 -6.57
N PRO A 21 14.39 -8.65 -6.94
CA PRO A 21 15.51 -9.42 -6.42
C PRO A 21 15.76 -9.05 -4.95
N GLY A 22 15.93 -10.08 -4.11
CA GLY A 22 16.20 -9.92 -2.68
C GLY A 22 14.95 -9.72 -1.81
N ALA A 23 15.17 -9.66 -0.49
CA ALA A 23 14.13 -9.39 0.50
C ALA A 23 13.89 -7.88 0.58
N VAL A 24 13.15 -7.32 -0.38
CA VAL A 24 12.65 -5.94 -0.25
C VAL A 24 11.57 -5.95 0.83
N HIS A 25 11.77 -5.18 1.89
CA HIS A 25 10.73 -4.95 2.90
C HIS A 25 9.49 -4.32 2.23
N ASP A 26 8.31 -4.90 2.45
CA ASP A 26 7.05 -4.51 1.79
C ASP A 26 6.75 -3.00 1.91
N VAL A 27 7.14 -2.38 3.03
CA VAL A 27 6.96 -0.94 3.26
C VAL A 27 7.80 -0.08 2.31
N ARG A 28 9.05 -0.48 2.03
CA ARG A 28 9.92 0.25 1.10
C ARG A 28 9.37 0.14 -0.31
N ALA A 29 8.95 -1.06 -0.66
CA ALA A 29 8.42 -1.41 -1.96
C ALA A 29 7.11 -0.62 -2.24
N ALA A 30 6.19 -0.57 -1.27
CA ALA A 30 4.95 0.20 -1.36
C ALA A 30 5.19 1.72 -1.52
N ARG A 31 6.28 2.26 -0.93
CA ARG A 31 6.67 3.66 -1.12
C ARG A 31 7.29 3.92 -2.49
N GLU A 32 8.16 3.04 -2.97
CA GLU A 32 8.76 3.15 -4.32
C GLU A 32 7.69 3.12 -5.42
N HIS A 33 6.58 2.39 -5.20
CA HIS A 33 5.44 2.35 -6.13
C HIS A 33 4.37 3.42 -5.87
N GLY A 34 4.55 4.31 -4.88
CA GLY A 34 3.59 5.40 -4.60
C GLY A 34 2.22 4.93 -4.11
N ILE A 35 2.08 3.69 -3.63
CA ILE A 35 0.79 3.09 -3.25
C ILE A 35 0.15 3.90 -2.11
N VAL A 36 0.94 4.33 -1.12
CA VAL A 36 0.45 5.11 0.03
C VAL A 36 -0.14 6.45 -0.42
N ASP A 37 0.54 7.14 -1.34
CA ASP A 37 0.09 8.43 -1.86
C ASP A 37 -1.16 8.28 -2.73
N ALA A 38 -1.22 7.25 -3.57
CA ALA A 38 -2.39 6.94 -4.38
C ALA A 38 -3.62 6.64 -3.51
N LEU A 39 -3.47 5.83 -2.46
CA LEU A 39 -4.55 5.54 -1.51
C LEU A 39 -5.01 6.80 -0.76
N ALA A 40 -4.07 7.67 -0.38
CA ALA A 40 -4.38 8.94 0.28
C ALA A 40 -5.14 9.90 -0.66
N GLN A 41 -4.74 9.99 -1.92
CA GLN A 41 -5.44 10.79 -2.95
C GLN A 41 -6.85 10.26 -3.23
N ALA A 42 -7.02 8.94 -3.25
CA ALA A 42 -8.32 8.30 -3.42
C ALA A 42 -9.23 8.41 -2.18
N GLY A 43 -8.75 9.00 -1.07
CA GLY A 43 -9.52 9.10 0.17
C GLY A 43 -9.77 7.75 0.84
N ILE A 44 -9.02 6.70 0.46
CA ILE A 44 -9.18 5.38 1.04
C ILE A 44 -8.59 5.41 2.46
N PRO A 45 -9.38 5.11 3.50
CA PRO A 45 -8.90 5.15 4.88
C PRO A 45 -7.88 4.04 5.10
N CYS A 46 -6.75 4.41 5.71
CA CYS A 46 -5.77 3.45 6.16
C CYS A 46 -6.26 2.80 7.47
N TRP A 47 -6.28 1.47 7.54
CA TRP A 47 -6.61 0.78 8.78
C TRP A 47 -5.34 0.58 9.60
N GLY A 48 -5.28 1.20 10.77
CA GLY A 48 -4.12 1.21 11.67
C GLY A 48 -4.42 2.02 12.91
N ARG A 49 -3.48 2.10 13.86
CA ARG A 49 -3.62 3.00 15.02
C ARG A 49 -3.83 4.42 14.49
N TRP A 50 -4.88 5.11 14.93
CA TRP A 50 -5.27 6.43 14.41
C TRP A 50 -4.12 7.46 14.44
N GLU A 51 -3.21 7.31 15.40
CA GLU A 51 -1.96 8.08 15.57
C GLU A 51 -1.02 8.00 14.35
N THR A 52 -1.09 6.91 13.59
CA THR A 52 -0.22 6.62 12.43
C THR A 52 -0.91 6.89 11.10
N CYS A 53 -2.21 7.23 11.08
CA CYS A 53 -2.92 7.43 9.82
C CYS A 53 -2.75 8.88 9.32
N PRO A 54 -2.12 9.10 8.15
CA PRO A 54 -1.98 10.44 7.57
C PRO A 54 -3.31 11.15 7.34
N GLN A 55 -4.39 10.38 7.10
CA GLN A 55 -5.75 10.86 6.91
C GLN A 55 -6.42 11.35 8.21
N ALA A 56 -5.93 10.97 9.40
CA ALA A 56 -6.57 11.32 10.68
C ALA A 56 -6.47 12.82 11.02
N ARG A 57 -5.50 13.55 10.43
CA ARG A 57 -5.31 15.00 10.66
C ARG A 57 -6.12 15.92 9.75
N ARG A 58 -6.92 15.37 8.82
CA ARG A 58 -7.75 16.15 7.88
C ARG A 58 -9.24 16.19 8.27
N ARG A 59 -9.57 16.04 9.55
CA ARG A 59 -10.93 16.27 10.08
C ARG A 59 -10.93 17.44 11.03
#